data_AF-A0A7Y4RC40-F1
#
_entry.id   AF-A0A7Y4RC40-F1
#
_cell.length_a   1.000
_cell.length_b   1.000
_cell.length_c   1.000
_cell.angle_alpha   90.00
_cell.angle_beta   90.00
_cell.angle_gamma   90.00
#
_symmetry.space_group_name_H-M   'P 1'
#
loop_
_entity.id
_entity.type
_entity.pdbx_description
1 polymer ?
#
loop_
_entity_poly.entity_id
_entity_poly.type
_entity_poly.pdbx_seq_one_letter_code
_entity_poly.pdbx_strand_id
1 'polypeptide(L)' 'PWSSDRISPAGLEKLRAFGLAIPRRMDGREVELTDLEDAACPYCRSNDTILESTFGPTLCRAIYYCHQCRQSFEQFKPVS' A
#
# COMPACT_ATOMS: atom_id res chain seq x y z
N PRO A 1 15.72 8.78 12.34
CA PRO A 1 14.85 7.58 12.18
C PRO A 1 14.49 7.35 10.70
N TRP A 2 14.14 6.12 10.35
CA TRP A 2 13.69 5.74 9.00
C TRP A 2 12.16 5.69 8.95
N SER A 3 11.55 6.12 7.83
CA SER A 3 10.10 6.11 7.60
C SER A 3 9.80 5.91 6.11
N SER A 4 8.68 5.26 5.79
CA SER A 4 8.13 5.13 4.44
C SER A 4 7.74 6.47 3.80
N ASP A 5 7.50 7.52 4.59
CA ASP A 5 7.22 8.87 4.11
C ASP A 5 8.38 9.49 3.30
N ARG A 6 9.59 8.93 3.47
CA ARG A 6 10.82 9.36 2.81
C ARG A 6 10.95 8.82 1.38
N ILE A 7 10.03 7.97 0.91
CA ILE A 7 10.04 7.50 -0.49
C ILE A 7 9.82 8.71 -1.41
N SER A 8 10.76 8.91 -2.35
CA SER A 8 10.71 10.05 -3.27
C SER A 8 9.54 9.93 -4.25
N PRO A 9 9.08 11.05 -4.86
CA PRO A 9 8.04 10.99 -5.89
C PRO A 9 8.37 10.04 -7.04
N ALA A 10 9.64 10.01 -7.48
CA ALA A 10 10.10 9.06 -8.50
C ALA A 10 10.05 7.59 -8.01
N GLY A 11 10.29 7.35 -6.72
CA GLY A 11 10.13 6.03 -6.11
C GLY A 11 8.67 5.58 -6.07
N LEU A 12 7.76 6.49 -5.69
CA LEU A 12 6.31 6.23 -5.69
C LEU A 12 5.80 5.85 -7.09
N GLU A 13 6.29 6.54 -8.12
CA GLU A 13 5.91 6.23 -9.49
C GLU A 13 6.44 4.87 -9.94
N LYS A 14 7.68 4.52 -9.58
CA LYS A 14 8.22 3.18 -9.84
C LYS A 14 7.43 2.07 -9.16
N LEU A 15 6.94 2.30 -7.94
CA LEU A 15 6.07 1.35 -7.24
C LEU A 15 4.75 1.13 -8.01
N ARG A 16 4.08 2.22 -8.44
CA ARG A 16 2.87 2.10 -9.26
C ARG A 16 3.12 1.39 -10.58
N ALA A 17 4.20 1.75 -11.28
CA ALA A 17 4.56 1.13 -12.55
C ALA A 17 4.87 -0.37 -12.41
N PHE A 18 5.37 -0.79 -11.25
CA PHE A 18 5.58 -2.20 -10.91
C PHE A 18 4.28 -2.93 -10.50
N GLY A 19 3.16 -2.20 -10.31
CA GLY A 19 1.88 -2.76 -9.88
C GLY A 19 1.72 -2.86 -8.35
N LEU A 20 2.57 -2.18 -7.58
CA LEU A 20 2.42 -2.07 -6.13
C LEU A 20 1.63 -0.81 -5.78
N ALA A 21 0.67 -0.96 -4.88
CA ALA A 21 0.03 0.17 -4.23
C ALA A 21 1.06 0.94 -3.40
N ILE A 22 0.86 2.26 -3.33
CA ILE A 22 1.74 3.14 -2.58
C ILE A 22 1.38 3.06 -1.09
N PRO A 23 2.37 2.94 -0.19
CA PRO A 23 2.12 3.03 1.26
C PRO A 23 1.46 4.36 1.63
N ARG A 24 0.52 4.30 2.58
CA ARG A 24 -0.10 5.49 3.17
C ARG A 24 1.00 6.38 3.79
N ARG A 25 0.88 7.70 3.63
CA ARG A 25 1.75 8.62 4.39
C ARG A 25 1.36 8.59 5.86
N MET A 26 2.36 8.53 6.74
CA MET A 26 2.17 8.48 8.19
C MET A 26 2.35 9.86 8.83
N ASP A 27 3.15 10.72 8.21
CA ASP A 27 3.47 12.08 8.65
C ASP A 27 3.96 12.12 10.10
N GLY A 28 4.76 11.11 10.47
CA GLY A 28 5.32 10.94 11.81
C GLY A 28 4.40 10.29 12.85
N ARG A 29 3.18 9.88 12.49
CA ARG A 29 2.33 9.04 13.36
C ARG A 29 2.86 7.61 13.43
N GLU A 30 2.64 6.95 14.56
CA GLU A 30 2.90 5.50 14.70
C GLU A 30 1.91 4.67 13.87
N VAL A 31 2.38 3.58 13.28
CA VAL A 31 1.56 2.74 12.41
C VAL A 31 0.62 1.87 13.21
N GLU A 32 -0.68 2.01 12.98
CA GLU A 32 -1.74 1.19 13.55
C GLU A 32 -2.20 0.13 12.53
N LEU A 33 -2.85 -0.95 13.02
CA LEU A 33 -3.38 -1.99 12.14
C LEU A 33 -4.47 -1.45 11.18
N THR A 34 -5.22 -0.43 11.61
CA THR A 34 -6.24 0.23 10.79
C THR A 34 -5.64 1.01 9.62
N ASP A 35 -4.37 1.45 9.70
CA ASP A 35 -3.70 2.08 8.56
C ASP A 35 -3.49 1.10 7.39
N LEU A 36 -3.57 -0.21 7.65
CA LEU A 36 -3.48 -1.24 6.61
C LEU A 36 -4.79 -1.46 5.85
N GLU A 37 -5.92 -0.93 6.30
CA GLU A 37 -7.21 -1.11 5.61
C GLU A 37 -7.31 -0.20 4.37
N ASP A 38 -6.55 0.89 4.35
CA ASP A 38 -6.54 1.91 3.30
C ASP A 38 -5.46 1.61 2.23
N ALA A 39 -5.84 1.06 1.08
CA ALA A 39 -4.91 0.90 -0.06
C ALA A 39 -5.54 1.22 -1.41
N ALA A 40 -5.15 2.34 -2.02
CA ALA A 40 -5.62 2.69 -3.36
C ALA A 40 -5.10 1.69 -4.42
N CYS A 41 -5.99 1.16 -5.24
CA CYS A 41 -5.64 0.20 -6.29
C CYS A 41 -4.65 0.81 -7.31
N PRO A 42 -3.50 0.17 -7.59
CA PRO A 42 -2.49 0.73 -8.50
C PRO A 42 -2.93 0.70 -9.97
N TYR A 43 -3.92 -0.13 -10.31
CA TYR A 43 -4.38 -0.32 -11.69
C TYR A 43 -5.49 0.65 -12.10
N CYS A 44 -6.44 0.92 -11.20
CA CYS A 44 -7.61 1.75 -11.52
C CYS A 44 -7.76 3.00 -10.62
N ARG A 45 -6.93 3.14 -9.57
CA ARG A 45 -6.96 4.23 -8.59
C ARG A 45 -8.20 4.27 -7.70
N SER A 46 -9.02 3.22 -7.69
CA SER A 46 -10.15 3.10 -6.78
C SER A 46 -9.68 2.89 -5.34
N ASN A 47 -10.41 3.46 -4.39
CA ASN A 47 -10.30 3.16 -2.96
C ASN A 47 -11.31 2.10 -2.51
N ASP A 48 -12.14 1.60 -3.43
CA ASP A 48 -13.04 0.47 -3.19
C ASP A 48 -12.25 -0.84 -3.22
N THR A 49 -11.53 -1.06 -2.13
CA THR A 49 -10.56 -2.13 -1.93
C THR A 49 -10.72 -2.72 -0.53
N ILE A 50 -10.46 -4.02 -0.41
CA ILE A 50 -10.47 -4.73 0.86
C ILE A 50 -9.12 -5.38 1.12
N LEU A 51 -8.66 -5.35 2.36
CA LEU A 51 -7.52 -6.11 2.83
C LEU A 51 -7.88 -7.60 2.88
N GLU A 52 -7.27 -8.42 2.02
CA GLU A 52 -7.47 -9.88 2.01
C GLU A 52 -6.55 -10.58 2.99
N SER A 53 -5.29 -10.13 3.07
CA SER A 53 -4.28 -10.71 3.95
C SER A 53 -3.29 -9.65 4.39
N THR A 54 -3.04 -9.59 5.70
CA THR A 54 -1.95 -8.79 6.28
C THR A 54 -0.56 -9.32 5.91
N PHE A 55 -0.46 -10.48 5.24
CA PHE A 55 0.81 -11.07 4.82
C PHE A 55 0.79 -11.47 3.34
N GLY A 56 1.79 -11.02 2.60
CA GLY A 56 2.08 -11.42 1.23
C GLY A 56 3.34 -12.29 1.12
N PRO A 57 4.03 -12.27 -0.03
CA PRO A 57 5.27 -13.03 -0.26
C PRO A 57 6.41 -12.68 0.70
N THR A 58 6.34 -11.50 1.33
CA THR A 58 7.28 -11.03 2.35
C THR A 58 6.51 -10.38 3.50
N LEU A 59 7.06 -10.39 4.71
CA LEU A 59 6.40 -9.83 5.91
C LEU A 59 6.03 -8.35 5.80
N CYS A 60 6.78 -7.58 5.01
CA CYS A 60 6.52 -6.16 4.79
C CYS A 60 5.44 -5.89 3.73
N ARG A 61 4.85 -6.91 3.11
CA ARG A 61 3.80 -6.78 2.07
C ARG A 61 2.46 -7.30 2.58
N ALA A 62 1.39 -6.63 2.20
CA ALA A 62 0.00 -7.02 2.43
C ALA A 62 -0.72 -7.18 1.08
N ILE A 63 -1.76 -8.03 1.04
CA ILE A 63 -2.54 -8.36 -0.17
C ILE A 63 -3.93 -7.75 -0.05
N TYR A 64 -4.38 -7.13 -1.13
CA TYR A 64 -5.65 -6.44 -1.25
C TYR A 64 -6.40 -6.90 -2.50
N TYR A 65 -7.72 -6.79 -2.46
CA TYR A 65 -8.59 -6.98 -3.62
C TYR A 65 -9.33 -5.68 -3.94
N CYS A 66 -9.36 -5.30 -5.22
CA CYS A 66 -10.15 -4.16 -5.68
C CYS A 66 -11.48 -4.61 -6.26
N HIS A 67 -12.60 -4.12 -5.71
CA HIS A 67 -13.93 -4.43 -6.22
C HIS A 67 -14.22 -3.75 -7.57
N GLN A 68 -13.64 -2.58 -7.83
CA GLN A 68 -13.86 -1.81 -9.06
C GLN A 68 -13.27 -2.48 -10.32
N CYS A 69 -12.00 -2.90 -10.27
CA CYS A 69 -11.34 -3.54 -11.42
C CYS A 69 -11.18 -5.06 -11.28
N ARG A 70 -11.57 -5.63 -10.14
CA ARG A 70 -11.52 -7.08 -9.85
C ARG A 70 -10.11 -7.66 -9.98
N GLN A 71 -9.13 -6.94 -9.44
CA GLN A 71 -7.73 -7.36 -9.42
C GLN A 71 -7.24 -7.45 -7.97
N SER A 72 -6.48 -8.50 -7.66
CA SER A 72 -5.66 -8.54 -6.46
C SER A 72 -4.37 -7.75 -6.68
N PHE A 73 -3.89 -7.09 -5.64
CA PHE A 73 -2.67 -6.30 -5.67
C PHE A 73 -2.01 -6.30 -4.29
N GLU A 74 -0.80 -5.75 -4.24
CA GLU A 74 -0.01 -5.72 -3.01
C GLU A 74 0.43 -4.30 -2.67
N GLN A 75 0.62 -4.05 -1.39
CA GLN A 75 1.16 -2.80 -0.86
C GLN A 75 2.29 -3.13 0.12
N PHE A 76 3.34 -2.30 0.17
CA PHE A 76 4.23 -2.31 1.32
C PHE A 76 3.52 -1.70 2.53
N LYS A 77 3.63 -2.35 3.69
CA LYS A 77 3.16 -1.79 4.95
C LYS A 77 3.90 -0.48 5.23
N PRO A 78 3.21 0.60 5.63
CA PRO A 78 3.88 1.80 6.06
C PRO A 78 4.76 1.50 7.28
N VAL A 79 5.85 2.25 7.40
CA VAL A 79 6.71 2.29 8.58
C VAL A 79 6.96 3.75 8.96
N SER A 80 6.94 4.06 10.25
CA SER A 80 7.04 5.41 10.82
C SER A 80 8.37 5.66 11.52
#